data_AF-M2W5M1-F1
#
_entry.id   AF-M2W5M1-F1
#
_cell.length_a   1.000
_cell.length_b   1.000
_cell.length_c   1.000
_cell.angle_alpha   90.00
_cell.angle_beta   90.00
_cell.angle_gamma   90.00
#
_symmetry.space_group_name_H-M   'P 1'
#
loop_
_entity.id
_entity.type
_entity.pdbx_description
1 polymer ?
#
loop_
_entity_poly.entity_id
_entity_poly.type
_entity_poly.pdbx_seq_one_letter_code
_entity_poly.pdbx_strand_id
1 'polypeptide(L)'
;MTSRVKLETSETSSEPKVVLKSSDMEQSKLEQTFQIAKEAISRFKVEKDVAAFIKKELDKNFGEYWHCVVGKSFGSYVTHVSGAFAYFYVDQLAVMVFKA
;
A
#
# COMPACT_ATOMS: atom_id res chain seq x y z
N MET A 1 13.73 -14.77 -46.44
CA MET A 1 14.83 -15.21 -45.55
C MET A 1 14.76 -14.35 -44.30
N THR A 2 14.50 -15.05 -43.19
CA THR A 2 14.27 -14.57 -41.83
C THR A 2 15.44 -13.77 -41.27
N SER A 3 15.13 -12.70 -40.55
CA SER A 3 15.76 -12.38 -39.26
C SER A 3 14.91 -11.33 -38.53
N ARG A 4 14.03 -11.79 -37.63
CA ARG A 4 13.49 -10.96 -36.54
C ARG A 4 14.52 -11.04 -35.42
N VAL A 5 15.15 -9.92 -35.12
CA VAL A 5 16.03 -9.78 -33.95
C VAL A 5 15.19 -10.08 -32.71
N LYS A 6 15.61 -11.11 -31.96
CA LYS A 6 15.05 -11.47 -30.66
C LYS A 6 15.64 -10.48 -29.64
N LEU A 7 14.88 -9.46 -29.27
CA LEU A 7 15.22 -8.64 -28.11
C LEU A 7 14.77 -9.41 -26.86
N GLU A 8 15.70 -10.17 -26.29
CA GLU A 8 15.60 -10.65 -24.91
C GLU A 8 15.90 -9.46 -23.99
N THR A 9 14.86 -8.83 -23.46
CA THR A 9 14.98 -7.91 -22.33
C THR A 9 15.00 -8.70 -21.02
N SER A 10 16.14 -8.57 -20.36
CA SER A 10 16.55 -9.06 -19.05
C SER A 10 15.59 -8.71 -17.91
N GLU A 11 15.38 -9.68 -17.00
CA GLU A 11 14.85 -9.61 -15.63
C GLU A 11 14.03 -8.36 -15.25
N THR A 12 12.71 -8.45 -15.36
CA THR A 12 11.81 -7.44 -14.78
C THR A 12 11.57 -7.78 -13.31
N SER A 13 12.15 -7.00 -12.39
CA SER A 13 11.64 -6.93 -11.02
C SER A 13 10.20 -6.41 -11.10
N SER A 14 9.22 -7.30 -11.02
CA SER A 14 7.81 -6.93 -11.12
C SER A 14 7.45 -5.93 -10.03
N GLU A 15 6.92 -4.76 -10.40
CA GLU A 15 6.42 -3.79 -9.43
C GLU A 15 5.36 -4.44 -8.52
N PRO A 16 5.36 -4.13 -7.19
CA PRO A 16 4.40 -4.70 -6.26
C PRO A 16 2.97 -4.38 -6.71
N LYS A 17 2.14 -5.41 -6.86
CA LYS A 17 0.78 -5.27 -7.39
C LYS A 17 -0.18 -4.84 -6.29
N VAL A 18 -0.93 -3.78 -6.53
CA VAL A 18 -1.95 -3.30 -5.59
C VAL A 18 -3.34 -3.80 -5.99
N VAL A 19 -4.10 -4.29 -5.01
CA VAL A 19 -5.51 -4.69 -5.17
C VAL A 19 -6.35 -4.02 -4.10
N LEU A 20 -7.11 -3.00 -4.48
CA LEU A 20 -8.05 -2.32 -3.59
C LEU A 20 -9.21 -3.26 -3.19
N LYS A 21 -9.58 -3.25 -1.91
CA LYS A 21 -10.75 -3.98 -1.40
C LYS A 21 -11.87 -3.04 -0.99
N SER A 22 -11.54 -1.96 -0.29
CA SER A 22 -12.50 -0.91 0.08
C SER A 22 -11.76 0.39 0.39
N SER A 23 -12.36 1.53 0.09
CA SER A 23 -11.85 2.85 0.45
C SER A 23 -12.99 3.85 0.40
N ASP A 24 -12.93 4.85 1.28
CA ASP A 24 -13.78 6.05 1.21
C ASP A 24 -12.96 7.34 0.97
N MET A 25 -11.64 7.21 0.83
CA MET A 25 -10.70 8.30 0.56
C MET A 25 -10.81 8.82 -0.89
N GLU A 26 -10.46 10.09 -1.09
CA GLU A 26 -10.30 10.69 -2.43
C GLU A 26 -9.22 9.96 -3.25
N GLN A 27 -9.45 9.80 -4.56
CA GLN A 27 -8.57 9.06 -5.46
C GLN A 27 -7.10 9.52 -5.41
N SER A 28 -6.87 10.83 -5.32
CA SER A 28 -5.52 11.41 -5.24
C SER A 28 -4.77 10.95 -3.98
N LYS A 29 -5.44 10.99 -2.82
CA LYS A 29 -4.92 10.53 -1.53
C LYS A 29 -4.74 9.01 -1.50
N LEU A 30 -5.65 8.26 -2.12
CA LEU A 30 -5.57 6.81 -2.23
C LEU A 30 -4.35 6.37 -3.04
N GLU A 31 -4.11 7.00 -4.19
CA GLU A 31 -2.93 6.69 -5.03
C GLU A 31 -1.63 6.98 -4.27
N GLN A 32 -1.54 8.14 -3.59
CA GLN A 32 -0.37 8.44 -2.74
C GLN A 32 -0.19 7.41 -1.63
N THR A 33 -1.28 6.95 -1.02
CA THR A 33 -1.25 5.89 0.01
C THR A 33 -0.71 4.58 -0.55
N PHE A 34 -1.07 4.21 -1.80
CA PHE A 34 -0.51 3.04 -2.46
C PHE A 34 1.01 3.17 -2.70
N GLN A 35 1.47 4.34 -3.15
CA GLN A 35 2.90 4.55 -3.39
C GLN A 35 3.71 4.47 -2.08
N ILE A 36 3.21 5.08 -1.00
CA ILE A 36 3.81 4.98 0.34
C ILE A 36 3.88 3.52 0.80
N ALA A 37 2.80 2.74 0.60
CA ALA A 37 2.77 1.33 0.99
C ALA A 37 3.74 0.46 0.18
N LYS A 38 3.83 0.68 -1.15
CA LYS A 38 4.82 0.00 -2.01
C LYS A 38 6.25 0.30 -1.55
N GLU A 39 6.55 1.56 -1.28
CA GLU A 39 7.86 1.98 -0.76
C GLU A 39 8.17 1.30 0.57
N ALA A 40 7.22 1.33 1.51
CA ALA A 40 7.38 0.70 2.83
C ALA A 40 7.68 -0.80 2.72
N ILE A 41 6.93 -1.53 1.89
CA ILE A 41 7.08 -2.97 1.71
C ILE A 41 8.41 -3.32 1.01
N SER A 42 8.88 -2.47 0.09
CA SER A 42 10.19 -2.66 -0.53
C SER A 42 11.36 -2.44 0.44
N ARG A 43 11.19 -1.55 1.43
CA ARG A 43 12.24 -1.16 2.40
C ARG A 43 12.30 -2.06 3.63
N PHE A 44 11.15 -2.51 4.14
CA PHE A 44 11.05 -3.19 5.42
C PHE A 44 10.54 -4.61 5.26
N LYS A 45 11.17 -5.54 5.97
CA LYS A 45 10.77 -6.96 5.97
C LYS A 45 9.82 -7.33 7.10
N VAL A 46 9.79 -6.53 8.18
CA VAL A 46 8.97 -6.77 9.36
C VAL A 46 7.69 -5.95 9.25
N GLU A 47 6.53 -6.59 9.39
CA GLU A 47 5.22 -5.95 9.18
C GLU A 47 5.01 -4.73 10.11
N LYS A 48 5.53 -4.80 11.34
CA LYS A 48 5.51 -3.70 12.30
C LYS A 48 6.19 -2.44 11.74
N ASP A 49 7.33 -2.59 11.06
CA ASP A 49 8.11 -1.47 10.57
C ASP A 49 7.50 -0.89 9.30
N VAL A 50 6.90 -1.75 8.45
CA VAL A 50 6.05 -1.33 7.33
C VAL A 50 4.89 -0.46 7.85
N ALA A 51 4.14 -0.94 8.84
CA ALA A 51 3.00 -0.22 9.41
C ALA A 51 3.42 1.13 10.03
N ALA A 52 4.54 1.15 10.76
CA ALA A 52 5.07 2.36 11.37
C ALA A 52 5.49 3.41 10.32
N PHE A 53 6.12 2.98 9.22
CA PHE A 53 6.50 3.88 8.13
C PHE A 53 5.27 4.46 7.43
N ILE A 54 4.30 3.62 7.06
CA ILE A 54 3.07 4.07 6.40
C ILE A 54 2.34 5.08 7.29
N LYS A 55 2.12 4.75 8.56
CA LYS A 55 1.50 5.67 9.53
C LYS A 55 2.21 7.03 9.54
N LYS A 56 3.54 7.03 9.67
CA LYS A 56 4.34 8.26 9.75
C LYS A 56 4.20 9.14 8.50
N GLU A 57 4.24 8.55 7.31
CA GLU A 57 4.10 9.33 6.07
C GLU A 57 2.65 9.82 5.87
N LEU A 58 1.63 9.05 6.28
CA LEU A 58 0.24 9.52 6.25
C LEU A 58 -0.01 10.66 7.24
N ASP A 59 0.53 10.57 8.46
CA ASP A 59 0.48 11.65 9.45
C ASP A 59 1.11 12.94 8.91
N LYS A 60 2.27 12.83 8.28
CA LYS A 60 3.00 13.95 7.68
C LYS A 60 2.25 14.57 6.50
N ASN A 61 1.67 13.77 5.62
CA ASN A 61 1.09 14.25 4.36
C ASN A 61 -0.39 14.64 4.50
N PHE A 62 -1.13 13.98 5.41
CA PHE A 62 -2.59 14.11 5.53
C PHE A 62 -3.07 14.48 6.94
N GLY A 63 -2.13 14.81 7.84
CA GLY A 63 -2.38 15.24 9.20
C GLY A 63 -2.61 14.08 10.18
N GLU A 64 -2.14 14.27 11.40
CA GLU A 64 -2.27 13.33 12.52
C GLU A 64 -3.72 13.15 13.01
N TYR A 65 -4.12 12.06 13.66
CA TYR A 65 -3.39 10.80 13.88
C TYR A 65 -3.98 9.67 13.02
N TRP A 66 -3.16 9.01 12.21
CA TRP A 66 -3.51 7.82 11.44
C TRP A 66 -3.21 6.54 12.22
N HIS A 67 -3.98 5.50 11.92
CA HIS A 67 -3.74 4.13 12.33
C HIS A 67 -3.41 3.29 11.10
N CYS A 68 -2.49 2.33 11.25
CA CYS A 68 -2.11 1.42 10.18
C CYS A 68 -2.00 0.00 10.74
N VAL A 69 -2.62 -0.95 10.04
CA VAL A 69 -2.54 -2.39 10.32
C VAL A 69 -2.00 -3.07 9.08
N VAL A 70 -0.99 -3.91 9.26
CA VAL A 70 -0.32 -4.64 8.19
C VAL A 70 -0.18 -6.10 8.61
N GLY A 71 -0.54 -7.03 7.73
CA GLY A 71 -0.39 -8.47 8.00
C GLY A 71 -0.86 -9.35 6.86
N LYS A 72 -0.54 -10.64 6.93
CA LYS A 72 -1.00 -11.64 5.93
C LYS A 72 -2.46 -12.02 6.13
N SER A 73 -2.94 -11.98 7.38
CA SER A 73 -4.32 -12.29 7.75
C SER A 73 -4.68 -11.54 9.02
N PHE A 74 -5.75 -10.76 8.97
CA PHE A 74 -6.37 -10.14 10.14
C PHE A 74 -7.86 -9.88 9.87
N GLY A 75 -8.64 -9.85 10.93
CA GLY A 75 -10.00 -9.30 10.94
C GLY A 75 -9.99 -7.94 11.61
N SER A 76 -10.86 -7.03 11.18
CA SER A 76 -11.01 -5.73 11.82
C SER A 76 -12.48 -5.30 11.83
N TYR A 77 -12.86 -4.57 12.87
CA TYR A 77 -14.15 -3.91 12.98
C TYR A 77 -13.89 -2.56 13.65
N VAL A 78 -13.77 -1.51 12.85
CA VAL A 78 -13.34 -0.18 13.31
C VAL A 78 -14.33 0.88 12.84
N THR A 79 -14.59 1.84 13.72
CA THR A 79 -15.21 3.11 13.34
C THR A 79 -14.11 4.07 12.92
N HIS A 80 -14.33 4.80 11.82
CA HIS A 80 -13.37 5.72 11.24
C HIS A 80 -14.05 7.01 10.79
N VAL A 81 -13.26 8.08 10.70
CA VAL A 81 -13.67 9.35 10.10
C VAL A 81 -13.88 9.16 8.60
N SER A 82 -14.96 9.73 8.07
CA SER A 82 -15.28 9.65 6.64
C SER A 82 -14.21 10.34 5.78
N GLY A 83 -13.86 9.72 4.65
CA GLY A 83 -12.83 10.19 3.72
C GLY A 83 -11.41 9.85 4.15
N ALA A 84 -11.25 8.99 5.16
CA ALA A 84 -9.98 8.67 5.78
C ALA A 84 -9.80 7.17 6.06
N PHE A 85 -10.36 6.29 5.22
CA PHE A 85 -10.19 4.84 5.31
C PHE A 85 -9.81 4.20 3.97
N ALA A 86 -8.83 3.29 4.01
CA ALA A 86 -8.51 2.40 2.90
C ALA A 86 -8.09 1.01 3.38
N TYR A 87 -8.53 -0.01 2.65
CA TYR A 87 -8.16 -1.41 2.82
C TYR A 87 -7.80 -2.02 1.46
N PHE A 88 -6.57 -2.50 1.34
CA PHE A 88 -6.03 -3.03 0.09
C PHE A 88 -4.94 -4.07 0.35
N TYR A 89 -4.58 -4.79 -0.71
CA TYR A 89 -3.43 -5.68 -0.72
C TYR A 89 -2.31 -5.07 -1.54
N VAL A 90 -1.07 -5.27 -1.09
CA VAL A 90 0.12 -5.14 -1.92
C VAL A 90 0.76 -6.52 -1.96
N ASP A 91 0.74 -7.13 -3.13
CA ASP A 91 1.04 -8.55 -3.34
C ASP A 91 0.22 -9.45 -2.40
N GLN A 92 0.87 -10.03 -1.37
CA GLN A 92 0.24 -10.92 -0.39
C GLN A 92 -0.05 -10.25 0.95
N LEU A 93 0.38 -9.00 1.13
CA LEU A 93 0.27 -8.30 2.40
C LEU A 93 -0.97 -7.40 2.39
N ALA A 94 -1.85 -7.62 3.36
CA ALA A 94 -3.00 -6.77 3.58
C ALA A 94 -2.57 -5.51 4.35
N VAL A 95 -3.02 -4.36 3.88
CA VAL A 95 -2.77 -3.03 4.48
C VAL A 95 -4.13 -2.37 4.72
N MET A 96 -4.37 -1.98 5.96
CA MET A 96 -5.53 -1.16 6.34
C MET A 96 -5.03 0.11 7.02
N VAL A 97 -5.51 1.26 6.55
CA VAL A 97 -5.22 2.56 7.14
C VAL A 97 -6.51 3.31 7.43
N PHE A 98 -6.58 3.97 8.57
CA PHE A 98 -7.75 4.77 8.92
C PHE A 98 -7.44 5.88 9.94
N LYS A 99 -8.28 6.92 9.99
CA LYS A 99 -8.36 7.85 11.13
C LYS A 99 -9.58 7.51 11.99
N ALA A 100 -9.42 7.52 13.32
CA ALA A 100 -10.51 7.35 14.28
C ALA A 100 -11.22 8.68 14.57
#